data_AF-A0A940PP63-F1
#
_entry.id   AF-A0A940PP63-F1
#
_cell.length_a   1.000
_cell.length_b   1.000
_cell.length_c   1.000
_cell.angle_alpha   90.00
_cell.angle_beta   90.00
_cell.angle_gamma   90.00
#
_symmetry.space_group_name_H-M   'P 1'
#
loop_
_entity.id
_entity.type
_entity.pdbx_description
1 polymer ?
#
loop_
_entity_poly.entity_id
_entity_poly.type
_entity_poly.pdbx_seq_one_letter_code
_entity_poly.pdbx_strand_id
1 'polypeptide(L)'
;MNQAAEGLEIKEMKEIKLPMVEIFETVEGEGTRAGFPTVFVRLFGCNLRCTWCDTKYSYPPAEAEFVMTIGDIVAEASRYASKHVCLTGGEPLLYGDRSAALIEALAGTGRFTDLHIETNGAIDLSPFIERINSPIVRYIMDYKLPDSGEEDQMLTSNLSMLRPQDELKFVIGSERDFLAAKAILETFKTAALPLFSPVWETMPPHKLVSLLLEHGLSQVKLNMQLHKIIWDPAMRGV
;
A
#
# COMPACT_ATOMS: atom_id res chain seq x y z
N MET A 1 11.34 -15.15 -31.34
CA MET A 1 11.63 -15.64 -29.98
C MET A 1 10.27 -15.97 -29.36
N ASN A 2 9.66 -17.07 -29.80
CA ASN A 2 9.65 -18.45 -29.30
C ASN A 2 8.73 -18.63 -28.06
N GLN A 3 7.44 -18.87 -28.32
CA GLN A 3 6.38 -19.09 -27.32
C GLN A 3 6.71 -20.17 -26.26
N ALA A 4 7.61 -21.10 -26.58
CA ALA A 4 8.10 -22.10 -25.64
C ALA A 4 9.00 -21.54 -24.53
N ALA A 5 9.78 -20.48 -24.81
CA ALA A 5 10.61 -19.80 -23.82
C ALA A 5 9.73 -18.93 -22.90
N GLU A 6 8.78 -18.20 -23.50
CA GLU A 6 7.78 -17.40 -22.77
C GLU A 6 6.91 -18.28 -21.85
N GLY A 7 6.50 -19.48 -22.32
CA GLY A 7 5.78 -20.46 -21.51
C GLY A 7 6.61 -21.08 -20.38
N LEU A 8 7.94 -21.20 -20.54
CA LEU A 8 8.86 -21.69 -19.50
C LEU A 8 9.07 -20.61 -18.43
N GLU A 9 9.27 -19.35 -18.84
CA GLU A 9 9.41 -18.19 -17.93
C GLU A 9 8.14 -17.98 -17.09
N ILE A 10 6.95 -18.10 -17.68
CA ILE A 10 5.68 -18.02 -16.94
C ILE A 10 5.56 -19.15 -15.92
N LYS A 11 6.03 -20.36 -16.26
CA LYS A 11 5.98 -21.51 -15.36
C LYS A 11 6.94 -21.33 -14.18
N GLU A 12 8.16 -20.85 -14.43
CA GLU A 12 9.14 -20.56 -13.38
C GLU A 12 8.69 -19.41 -12.48
N MET A 13 8.09 -18.36 -13.05
CA MET A 13 7.52 -17.24 -12.29
C MET A 13 6.45 -17.71 -11.30
N LYS A 14 5.58 -18.64 -11.71
CA LYS A 14 4.51 -19.14 -10.84
C LYS A 14 5.03 -19.87 -9.61
N GLU A 15 6.21 -20.49 -9.68
CA GLU A 15 6.82 -21.23 -8.58
C GLU A 15 7.60 -20.34 -7.59
N ILE A 16 7.79 -19.05 -7.91
CA ILE A 16 8.43 -18.08 -7.00
C ILE A 16 7.64 -18.02 -5.70
N LYS A 17 8.35 -18.12 -4.57
CA LYS A 17 7.75 -18.14 -3.23
C LYS A 17 7.88 -16.81 -2.51
N LEU A 18 6.78 -16.41 -1.87
CA LEU A 18 6.69 -15.23 -1.00
C LEU A 18 6.15 -15.63 0.38
N PRO A 19 6.71 -15.04 1.46
CA PRO A 19 6.18 -15.22 2.81
C PRO A 19 4.91 -14.37 2.98
N MET A 20 3.89 -14.98 3.56
CA MET A 20 2.54 -14.45 3.62
C MET A 20 2.08 -14.30 5.06
N VAL A 21 1.14 -13.38 5.26
CA VAL A 21 0.35 -13.27 6.49
C VAL A 21 -1.05 -13.83 6.22
N GLU A 22 -1.75 -13.28 5.23
CA GLU A 22 -3.15 -13.60 4.97
C GLU A 22 -3.57 -13.18 3.55
N ILE A 23 -4.62 -13.83 3.04
CA ILE A 23 -5.38 -13.40 1.86
C ILE A 23 -6.86 -13.47 2.25
N PHE A 24 -7.60 -12.38 2.07
CA PHE A 24 -9.01 -12.29 2.47
C PHE A 24 -9.76 -11.24 1.65
N GLU A 25 -11.09 -11.24 1.69
CA GLU A 25 -11.94 -10.25 1.05
C GLU A 25 -12.72 -9.45 2.10
N THR A 26 -12.65 -8.14 2.02
CA THR A 26 -13.43 -7.19 2.83
C THR A 26 -13.67 -5.90 2.03
N VAL A 27 -14.07 -4.80 2.66
CA VAL A 27 -14.09 -3.47 2.04
C VAL A 27 -12.77 -2.74 2.26
N GLU A 28 -12.30 -2.05 1.23
CA GLU A 28 -11.16 -1.14 1.37
C GLU A 28 -11.48 -0.07 2.41
N GLY A 29 -10.55 0.14 3.34
CA GLY A 29 -10.75 1.05 4.46
C GLY A 29 -10.31 2.48 4.16
N GLU A 30 -9.41 2.66 3.18
CA GLU A 30 -8.69 3.91 2.96
C GLU A 30 -8.56 4.27 1.46
N GLY A 31 -8.03 5.46 1.18
CA GLY A 31 -7.76 5.93 -0.18
C GLY A 31 -9.00 6.25 -1.01
N THR A 32 -8.82 6.35 -2.32
CA THR A 32 -9.89 6.62 -3.29
C THR A 32 -10.87 5.45 -3.45
N ARG A 33 -10.49 4.26 -3.01
CA ARG A 33 -11.32 3.05 -3.05
C ARG A 33 -11.99 2.69 -1.73
N ALA A 34 -11.86 3.52 -0.69
CA ALA A 34 -12.56 3.29 0.57
C ALA A 34 -14.05 2.95 0.35
N GLY A 35 -14.51 1.82 0.92
CA GLY A 35 -15.87 1.30 0.84
C GLY A 35 -16.12 0.28 -0.29
N PHE A 36 -15.20 0.08 -1.23
CA PHE A 36 -15.35 -0.96 -2.26
C PHE A 36 -14.91 -2.33 -1.73
N PRO A 37 -15.62 -3.44 -2.06
CA PRO A 37 -15.10 -4.78 -1.82
C PRO A 37 -13.74 -4.97 -2.51
N THR A 38 -12.77 -5.51 -1.80
CA THR A 38 -11.36 -5.63 -2.20
C THR A 38 -10.76 -6.90 -1.61
N VAL A 39 -10.01 -7.63 -2.42
CA VAL A 39 -9.19 -8.75 -1.95
C VAL A 39 -7.87 -8.20 -1.42
N PHE A 40 -7.56 -8.44 -0.16
CA PHE A 40 -6.28 -8.10 0.44
C PHE A 40 -5.33 -9.27 0.29
N VAL A 41 -4.14 -8.99 -0.24
CA VAL A 41 -3.01 -9.92 -0.30
C VAL A 41 -1.92 -9.33 0.59
N ARG A 42 -1.73 -9.89 1.79
CA ARG A 42 -0.81 -9.36 2.80
C ARG A 42 0.48 -10.18 2.85
N LEU A 43 1.58 -9.60 2.39
CA LEU A 43 2.92 -10.18 2.52
C LEU A 43 3.45 -10.02 3.95
N PHE A 44 4.33 -10.93 4.35
CA PHE A 44 5.07 -10.82 5.61
C PHE A 44 6.39 -10.07 5.40
N GLY A 45 6.88 -9.36 6.42
CA GLY A 45 8.19 -8.70 6.50
C GLY A 45 8.12 -7.19 6.22
N CYS A 46 8.66 -6.35 7.11
CA CYS A 46 8.72 -4.89 6.93
C CYS A 46 10.12 -4.36 7.29
N ASN A 47 10.62 -3.40 6.52
CA ASN A 47 11.88 -2.70 6.78
C ASN A 47 11.79 -1.56 7.81
N LEU A 48 10.59 -1.19 8.26
CA LEU A 48 10.36 -0.11 9.22
C LEU A 48 9.75 -0.60 10.54
N ARG A 49 9.83 0.19 11.62
CA ARG A 49 9.24 -0.06 12.95
C ARG A 49 8.46 1.15 13.48
N CYS A 50 7.56 1.66 12.63
CA CYS A 50 6.72 2.82 12.90
C CYS A 50 6.04 2.74 14.29
N THR A 51 6.06 3.85 15.03
CA THR A 51 5.52 3.98 16.41
C THR A 51 4.08 3.45 16.56
N TRP A 52 3.20 3.79 15.60
CA TRP A 52 1.77 3.46 15.61
C TRP A 52 1.38 2.33 14.65
N CYS A 53 2.31 1.45 14.31
CA CYS A 53 1.98 0.33 13.43
C CYS A 53 0.89 -0.56 14.06
N ASP A 54 -0.24 -0.69 13.38
CA ASP A 54 -1.39 -1.54 13.75
C ASP A 54 -1.20 -3.01 13.34
N THR A 55 -0.33 -3.26 12.37
CA THR A 55 -0.10 -4.59 11.78
C THR A 55 1.21 -5.21 12.29
N LYS A 56 1.48 -5.18 13.61
CA LYS A 56 2.77 -5.67 14.16
C LYS A 56 3.05 -7.16 13.93
N TYR A 57 2.00 -7.91 13.60
CA TYR A 57 2.09 -9.33 13.26
C TYR A 57 2.60 -9.59 11.83
N SER A 58 2.73 -8.56 11.00
CA SER A 58 3.24 -8.71 9.64
C SER A 58 4.77 -8.57 9.53
N TYR A 59 5.52 -8.50 10.63
CA TYR A 59 6.99 -8.39 10.59
C TYR A 59 7.69 -8.94 11.84
N PRO A 60 9.01 -9.19 11.79
CA PRO A 60 9.78 -9.71 12.93
C PRO A 60 9.67 -8.82 14.18
N PRO A 61 9.39 -9.39 15.37
CA PRO A 61 9.70 -10.77 15.74
C PRO A 61 8.60 -11.81 15.47
N ALA A 62 7.47 -11.44 14.86
CA ALA A 62 6.54 -12.44 14.36
C ALA A 62 7.19 -13.30 13.27
N GLU A 63 6.54 -14.40 12.90
CA GLU A 63 6.92 -15.25 11.78
C GLU A 63 5.89 -15.15 10.66
N ALA A 64 6.29 -15.50 9.44
CA ALA A 64 5.33 -15.65 8.35
C ALA A 64 4.35 -16.76 8.71
N GLU A 65 3.04 -16.51 8.54
CA GLU A 65 1.99 -17.48 8.84
C GLU A 65 2.10 -18.69 7.90
N PHE A 66 2.48 -18.44 6.64
CA PHE A 66 2.75 -19.46 5.63
C PHE A 66 3.59 -18.90 4.47
N VAL A 67 3.98 -19.76 3.54
CA VAL A 67 4.67 -19.40 2.30
C VAL A 67 3.85 -19.92 1.12
N MET A 68 3.57 -19.05 0.14
CA MET A 68 2.85 -19.43 -1.08
C MET A 68 3.69 -19.17 -2.32
N THR A 69 3.41 -19.94 -3.36
CA THR A 69 3.91 -19.63 -4.71
C THR A 69 3.08 -18.48 -5.31
N ILE A 70 3.64 -17.71 -6.25
CA ILE A 70 2.88 -16.68 -6.97
C ILE A 70 1.63 -17.27 -7.64
N GLY A 71 1.76 -18.49 -8.21
CA GLY A 71 0.63 -19.19 -8.82
C GLY A 71 -0.51 -19.44 -7.84
N ASP A 72 -0.19 -19.89 -6.63
CA ASP A 72 -1.19 -20.15 -5.58
C ASP A 72 -1.80 -18.84 -5.05
N ILE A 73 -1.00 -17.78 -4.90
CA ILE A 73 -1.50 -16.46 -4.45
C ILE A 73 -2.53 -15.92 -5.44
N VAL A 74 -2.20 -15.97 -6.73
CA VAL A 74 -3.10 -15.52 -7.81
C VAL A 74 -4.36 -16.37 -7.85
N ALA A 75 -4.22 -17.69 -7.70
CA ALA A 75 -5.36 -18.60 -7.68
C ALA A 75 -6.29 -18.31 -6.50
N GLU A 76 -5.76 -18.16 -5.28
CA GLU A 76 -6.55 -17.88 -4.08
C GLU A 76 -7.24 -16.50 -4.15
N ALA A 77 -6.50 -15.45 -4.53
CA ALA A 77 -7.08 -14.11 -4.72
C ALA A 77 -8.20 -14.10 -5.77
N SER A 78 -8.11 -14.96 -6.79
CA SER A 78 -9.11 -15.06 -7.86
C SER A 78 -10.39 -15.80 -7.45
N ARG A 79 -10.43 -16.48 -6.28
CA ARG A 79 -11.62 -17.18 -5.78
C ARG A 79 -12.69 -16.23 -5.26
N TYR A 80 -12.28 -15.05 -4.82
CA TYR A 80 -13.17 -14.02 -4.31
C TYR A 80 -13.95 -13.32 -5.44
N ALA A 81 -15.05 -12.65 -5.08
CA ALA A 81 -15.94 -12.02 -6.05
C ALA A 81 -15.39 -10.68 -6.53
N SER A 82 -14.67 -9.95 -5.68
CA SER A 82 -14.16 -8.62 -5.97
C SER A 82 -13.27 -8.58 -7.21
N LYS A 83 -13.32 -7.44 -7.90
CA LYS A 83 -12.48 -7.09 -9.04
C LYS A 83 -11.30 -6.20 -8.62
N HIS A 84 -11.21 -5.86 -7.33
CA HIS A 84 -10.17 -5.00 -6.77
C HIS A 84 -9.25 -5.82 -5.88
N VAL A 85 -7.95 -5.54 -5.95
CA VAL A 85 -6.93 -6.15 -5.09
C VAL A 85 -6.09 -5.07 -4.44
N CYS A 86 -5.87 -5.22 -3.14
CA CYS A 86 -4.88 -4.48 -2.38
C CYS A 86 -3.70 -5.42 -2.12
N LEU A 87 -2.54 -5.13 -2.72
CA LEU A 87 -1.28 -5.77 -2.34
C LEU A 87 -0.62 -4.93 -1.24
N THR A 88 -0.48 -5.53 -0.07
CA THR A 88 0.01 -4.88 1.14
C THR A 88 0.90 -5.88 1.90
N GLY A 89 1.26 -5.58 3.14
CA GLY A 89 2.04 -6.48 3.99
C GLY A 89 2.74 -5.75 5.09
N GLY A 90 3.62 -6.42 5.83
CA GLY A 90 4.87 -5.69 6.00
C GLY A 90 5.37 -5.36 4.57
N GLU A 91 5.88 -4.15 4.35
CA GLU A 91 6.27 -3.59 3.03
C GLU A 91 6.20 -4.55 1.80
N PRO A 92 5.18 -4.44 0.93
CA PRO A 92 5.00 -5.40 -0.16
C PRO A 92 6.11 -5.35 -1.22
N LEU A 93 6.86 -4.24 -1.33
CA LEU A 93 7.97 -4.11 -2.29
C LEU A 93 9.31 -4.65 -1.74
N LEU A 94 9.34 -5.14 -0.50
CA LEU A 94 10.54 -5.62 0.20
C LEU A 94 11.29 -6.73 -0.57
N TYR A 95 10.59 -7.51 -1.39
CA TYR A 95 11.14 -8.66 -2.08
C TYR A 95 11.59 -8.38 -3.53
N GLY A 96 11.66 -7.11 -3.95
CA GLY A 96 12.22 -6.69 -5.24
C GLY A 96 11.57 -7.41 -6.41
N ASP A 97 12.37 -8.11 -7.22
CA ASP A 97 11.90 -8.84 -8.41
C ASP A 97 10.77 -9.84 -8.12
N ARG A 98 10.74 -10.44 -6.93
CA ARG A 98 9.65 -11.36 -6.55
C ARG A 98 8.34 -10.61 -6.32
N SER A 99 8.41 -9.41 -5.73
CA SER A 99 7.25 -8.52 -5.59
C SER A 99 6.77 -8.04 -6.96
N ALA A 100 7.69 -7.63 -7.84
CA ALA A 100 7.34 -7.19 -9.20
C ALA A 100 6.66 -8.32 -10.00
N ALA A 101 7.20 -9.54 -9.92
CA ALA A 101 6.61 -10.73 -10.54
C ALA A 101 5.19 -11.02 -10.03
N LEU A 102 4.93 -10.85 -8.73
CA LEU A 102 3.58 -11.03 -8.17
C LEU A 102 2.62 -9.98 -8.71
N ILE A 103 3.04 -8.72 -8.78
CA ILE A 103 2.21 -7.62 -9.32
C ILE A 103 1.87 -7.89 -10.78
N GLU A 104 2.85 -8.28 -11.60
CA GLU A 104 2.63 -8.67 -13.00
C GLU A 104 1.66 -9.85 -13.12
N ALA A 105 1.83 -10.88 -12.29
CA ALA A 105 0.98 -12.05 -12.32
C ALA A 105 -0.47 -11.74 -11.93
N LEU A 106 -0.70 -10.92 -10.89
CA LEU A 106 -2.03 -10.45 -10.50
C LEU A 106 -2.66 -9.59 -11.60
N ALA A 107 -1.91 -8.62 -12.12
CA ALA A 107 -2.40 -7.72 -13.17
C ALA A 107 -2.69 -8.45 -14.50
N GLY A 108 -1.87 -9.44 -14.84
CA GLY A 108 -1.95 -10.21 -16.08
C GLY A 108 -3.08 -11.24 -16.13
N THR A 109 -3.81 -11.47 -15.02
CA THR A 109 -4.94 -12.41 -14.99
C THR A 109 -6.11 -12.01 -15.89
N GLY A 110 -6.28 -10.71 -16.17
CA GLY A 110 -7.51 -10.15 -16.73
C GLY A 110 -8.73 -10.23 -15.79
N ARG A 111 -8.55 -10.74 -14.56
CA ARG A 111 -9.61 -10.93 -13.56
C ARG A 111 -9.91 -9.65 -12.79
N PHE A 112 -8.91 -8.79 -12.60
CA PHE A 112 -8.98 -7.59 -11.77
C PHE A 112 -9.05 -6.31 -12.62
N THR A 113 -9.69 -5.29 -12.09
CA THR A 113 -9.85 -3.96 -12.71
C THR A 113 -9.17 -2.85 -11.91
N ASP A 114 -8.73 -3.15 -10.68
CA ASP A 114 -7.93 -2.27 -9.82
C ASP A 114 -6.96 -3.17 -9.03
N LEU A 115 -5.67 -2.87 -9.09
CA LEU A 115 -4.63 -3.47 -8.26
C LEU A 115 -3.83 -2.33 -7.66
N HIS A 116 -4.01 -2.05 -6.38
CA HIS A 116 -3.27 -1.01 -5.70
C HIS A 116 -2.27 -1.59 -4.72
N ILE A 117 -1.10 -0.95 -4.67
CA ILE A 117 0.03 -1.39 -3.86
C ILE A 117 0.21 -0.39 -2.73
N GLU A 118 0.02 -0.83 -1.48
CA GLU A 118 0.27 0.00 -0.30
C GLU A 118 1.72 -0.15 0.16
N THR A 119 2.54 0.87 -0.11
CA THR A 119 3.99 0.86 0.18
C THR A 119 4.37 2.02 1.10
N ASN A 120 5.43 1.86 1.89
CA ASN A 120 5.85 2.78 2.94
C ASN A 120 6.78 3.90 2.48
N GLY A 121 7.15 3.95 1.20
CA GLY A 121 7.98 5.02 0.63
C GLY A 121 9.48 4.94 0.92
N ALA A 122 9.96 3.92 1.64
CA ALA A 122 11.38 3.66 1.90
C ALA A 122 12.04 2.73 0.86
N ILE A 123 11.31 2.27 -0.15
CA ILE A 123 11.82 1.45 -1.26
C ILE A 123 11.74 2.26 -2.55
N ASP A 124 12.80 2.22 -3.35
CA ASP A 124 12.85 2.90 -4.66
C ASP A 124 11.79 2.31 -5.60
N LEU A 125 10.89 3.16 -6.08
CA LEU A 125 9.82 2.75 -7.00
C LEU A 125 10.27 2.61 -8.45
N SER A 126 11.46 3.12 -8.81
CA SER A 126 11.93 3.13 -10.21
C SER A 126 11.88 1.75 -10.89
N PRO A 127 12.35 0.65 -10.27
CA PRO A 127 12.36 -0.66 -10.95
C PRO A 127 10.94 -1.22 -11.16
N PHE A 128 10.01 -0.86 -10.28
CA PHE A 128 8.62 -1.32 -10.35
C PHE A 128 7.83 -0.54 -11.39
N ILE A 129 8.01 0.79 -11.44
CA ILE A 129 7.33 1.65 -12.42
C ILE A 129 7.83 1.37 -13.84
N GLU A 130 9.12 1.11 -14.03
CA GLU A 130 9.69 0.78 -15.35
C GLU A 130 9.24 -0.60 -15.84
N ARG A 131 9.13 -1.57 -14.94
CA ARG A 131 8.75 -2.95 -15.27
C ARG A 131 7.24 -3.12 -15.46
N ILE A 132 6.43 -2.54 -14.58
CA ILE A 132 4.98 -2.80 -14.53
C ILE A 132 4.22 -1.78 -15.39
N ASN A 133 3.97 -2.16 -16.64
CA ASN A 133 3.17 -1.36 -17.57
C ASN A 133 1.71 -1.83 -17.61
N SER A 134 0.94 -1.51 -16.58
CA SER A 134 -0.49 -1.86 -16.52
C SER A 134 -1.34 -0.70 -16.00
N PRO A 135 -2.45 -0.34 -16.68
CA PRO A 135 -3.29 0.79 -16.27
C PRO A 135 -4.08 0.51 -14.98
N ILE A 136 -4.25 -0.76 -14.61
CA ILE A 136 -4.96 -1.11 -13.37
C ILE A 136 -4.05 -1.07 -12.14
N VAL A 137 -2.72 -0.96 -12.33
CA VAL A 137 -1.74 -0.94 -11.24
C VAL A 137 -1.47 0.49 -10.78
N ARG A 138 -1.75 0.78 -9.51
CA ARG A 138 -1.49 2.08 -8.88
C ARG A 138 -0.82 1.94 -7.52
N TYR A 139 -0.10 2.96 -7.09
CA TYR A 139 0.61 2.97 -5.81
C TYR A 139 -0.12 3.88 -4.83
N ILE A 140 -0.26 3.42 -3.59
CA ILE A 140 -0.60 4.24 -2.44
C ILE A 140 0.66 4.29 -1.59
N MET A 141 1.43 5.36 -1.74
CA MET A 141 2.69 5.51 -1.01
C MET A 141 2.42 6.27 0.29
N ASP A 142 2.67 5.63 1.42
CA ASP A 142 2.50 6.20 2.75
C ASP A 142 3.83 6.77 3.27
N TYR A 143 4.04 8.06 3.06
CA TYR A 143 5.23 8.78 3.51
C TYR A 143 5.21 8.91 5.04
N LYS A 144 6.24 8.34 5.68
CA LYS A 144 6.36 8.31 7.14
C LYS A 144 6.88 9.65 7.65
N LEU A 145 6.08 10.27 8.51
CA LEU A 145 6.32 11.60 9.08
C LEU A 145 7.11 11.52 10.41
N PRO A 146 7.59 12.65 10.96
CA PRO A 146 8.48 12.63 12.12
C PRO A 146 8.02 11.78 13.31
N ASP A 147 6.72 11.83 13.66
CA ASP A 147 6.26 11.10 14.85
C ASP A 147 6.23 9.57 14.62
N SER A 148 6.34 9.11 13.37
CA SER A 148 6.42 7.69 13.05
C SER A 148 7.73 7.07 13.51
N GLY A 149 8.76 7.91 13.70
CA GLY A 149 10.13 7.50 14.00
C GLY A 149 10.96 7.05 12.79
N GLU A 150 10.41 7.14 11.56
CA GLU A 150 10.98 6.53 10.36
C GLU A 150 11.12 7.50 9.17
N GLU A 151 11.00 8.82 9.42
CA GLU A 151 11.05 9.83 8.34
C GLU A 151 12.40 9.84 7.60
N ASP A 152 13.49 9.55 8.30
CA ASP A 152 14.85 9.49 7.74
C ASP A 152 15.03 8.36 6.71
N GLN A 153 14.14 7.36 6.72
CA GLN A 153 14.13 6.26 5.76
C GLN A 153 13.43 6.63 4.43
N MET A 154 12.72 7.77 4.38
CA MET A 154 11.87 8.10 3.25
C MET A 154 12.66 8.54 2.02
N LEU A 155 12.32 7.97 0.87
CA LEU A 155 12.93 8.33 -0.41
C LEU A 155 12.08 9.38 -1.12
N THR A 156 12.43 10.66 -0.94
CA THR A 156 11.68 11.77 -1.54
C THR A 156 11.69 11.77 -3.07
N SER A 157 12.67 11.11 -3.70
CA SER A 157 12.72 10.88 -5.14
C SER A 157 11.47 10.16 -5.66
N ASN A 158 10.86 9.28 -4.85
CA ASN A 158 9.65 8.55 -5.21
C ASN A 158 8.46 9.47 -5.53
N LEU A 159 8.34 10.64 -4.88
CA LEU A 159 7.19 11.53 -5.04
C LEU A 159 7.03 12.01 -6.49
N SER A 160 8.15 12.25 -7.17
CA SER A 160 8.18 12.71 -8.56
C SER A 160 7.79 11.63 -9.58
N MET A 161 7.87 10.36 -9.17
CA MET A 161 7.52 9.21 -10.03
C MET A 161 6.04 8.82 -9.91
N LEU A 162 5.36 9.26 -8.84
CA LEU A 162 3.93 9.02 -8.66
C LEU A 162 3.10 9.74 -9.73
N ARG A 163 2.12 9.03 -10.26
CA ARG A 163 1.27 9.42 -11.40
C ARG A 163 -0.10 9.91 -10.92
N PRO A 164 -0.94 10.53 -11.78
CA PRO A 164 -2.27 11.01 -11.40
C PRO A 164 -3.23 9.95 -10.84
N GLN A 165 -3.00 8.66 -11.11
CA GLN A 165 -3.80 7.56 -10.57
C GLN A 165 -3.30 7.02 -9.23
N ASP A 166 -2.10 7.44 -8.82
CA ASP A 166 -1.47 7.05 -7.57
C ASP A 166 -1.91 8.00 -6.44
N GLU A 167 -1.68 7.57 -5.20
CA GLU A 167 -2.06 8.30 -3.98
C GLU A 167 -0.82 8.49 -3.08
N LEU A 168 -0.68 9.67 -2.50
CA LEU A 168 0.39 9.99 -1.54
C LEU A 168 -0.24 10.17 -0.16
N LYS A 169 -0.11 9.14 0.68
CA LYS A 169 -0.69 9.10 2.02
C LYS A 169 0.30 9.65 3.06
N PHE A 170 -0.26 10.40 4.00
CA PHE A 170 0.42 10.90 5.18
C PHE A 170 -0.44 10.56 6.41
N VAL A 171 0.11 9.77 7.33
CA VAL A 171 -0.55 9.48 8.61
C VAL A 171 -0.11 10.54 9.64
N ILE A 172 -1.06 11.39 10.05
CA ILE A 172 -0.86 12.59 10.86
C ILE A 172 -1.10 12.27 12.34
N GLY A 173 -0.02 12.20 13.14
CA GLY A 173 -0.10 11.98 14.58
C GLY A 173 -0.25 13.26 15.41
N SER A 174 0.24 14.39 14.89
CA SER A 174 0.28 15.67 15.60
C SER A 174 0.24 16.88 14.64
N GLU A 175 0.21 18.09 15.20
CA GLU A 175 0.40 19.32 14.40
C GLU A 175 1.79 19.41 13.77
N ARG A 176 2.83 18.80 14.39
CA ARG A 176 4.17 18.73 13.81
C ARG A 176 4.16 17.91 12.53
N ASP A 177 3.53 16.73 12.55
CA ASP A 177 3.34 15.89 11.37
C ASP A 177 2.54 16.62 10.29
N PHE A 178 1.46 17.32 10.66
CA PHE A 178 0.65 18.09 9.72
C PHE A 178 1.49 19.15 8.99
N LEU A 179 2.28 19.93 9.73
CA LEU A 179 3.15 20.96 9.16
C LEU A 179 4.26 20.34 8.30
N ALA A 180 4.81 19.20 8.71
CA ALA A 180 5.81 18.47 7.94
C ALA A 180 5.22 17.96 6.61
N ALA A 181 4.05 17.31 6.64
CA ALA A 181 3.36 16.83 5.43
C ALA A 181 3.07 17.98 4.45
N LYS A 182 2.60 19.13 4.97
CA LYS A 182 2.41 20.34 4.18
C LYS A 182 3.71 20.81 3.55
N ALA A 183 4.81 20.87 4.31
CA ALA A 183 6.12 21.29 3.79
C ALA A 183 6.65 20.33 2.70
N ILE A 184 6.42 19.02 2.84
CA ILE A 184 6.76 18.03 1.80
C ILE A 184 5.99 18.31 0.51
N LEU A 185 4.68 18.55 0.59
CA LEU A 185 3.85 18.87 -0.58
C LEU A 185 4.22 20.21 -1.24
N GLU A 186 4.74 21.16 -0.48
CA GLU A 186 5.23 22.45 -1.02
C GLU A 186 6.61 22.32 -1.66
N THR A 187 7.46 21.44 -1.14
CA THR A 187 8.86 21.29 -1.56
C THR A 187 8.99 20.35 -2.76
N PHE A 188 8.27 19.23 -2.73
CA PHE A 188 8.40 18.15 -3.71
C PHE A 188 7.17 18.09 -4.60
N LYS A 189 7.42 18.00 -5.91
CA LYS A 189 6.35 17.82 -6.89
C LYS A 189 5.90 16.36 -6.89
N THR A 190 4.58 16.18 -6.91
CA THR A 190 3.94 14.89 -7.14
C THR A 190 2.69 15.09 -7.98
N ALA A 191 2.34 14.10 -8.81
CA ALA A 191 1.07 14.08 -9.52
C ALA A 191 0.00 13.27 -8.78
N ALA A 192 0.37 12.51 -7.74
CA ALA A 192 -0.56 11.73 -6.94
C ALA A 192 -1.52 12.60 -6.13
N LEU A 193 -2.68 12.04 -5.80
CA LEU A 193 -3.62 12.66 -4.88
C LEU A 193 -3.07 12.60 -3.44
N PRO A 194 -2.84 13.75 -2.77
CA PRO A 194 -2.45 13.73 -1.37
C PRO A 194 -3.61 13.34 -0.45
N LEU A 195 -3.33 12.45 0.50
CA LEU A 195 -4.26 11.96 1.50
C LEU A 195 -3.73 12.24 2.90
N PHE A 196 -4.51 12.88 3.75
CA PHE A 196 -4.16 13.04 5.17
C PHE A 196 -5.05 12.14 6.02
N SER A 197 -4.43 11.19 6.72
CA SER A 197 -5.10 10.22 7.60
C SER A 197 -4.78 10.52 9.06
N PRO A 198 -5.77 10.51 9.97
CA PRO A 198 -5.48 10.69 11.39
C PRO A 198 -4.86 9.42 11.99
N VAL A 199 -3.86 9.57 12.87
CA VAL A 199 -3.61 8.55 13.89
C VAL A 199 -4.78 8.57 14.86
N TRP A 200 -5.50 7.45 14.99
CA TRP A 200 -6.77 7.38 15.72
C TRP A 200 -6.65 7.84 17.18
N GLU A 201 -5.54 7.51 17.82
CA GLU A 201 -5.29 7.74 19.25
C GLU A 201 -4.87 9.18 19.56
N THR A 202 -4.18 9.86 18.64
CA THR A 202 -3.53 11.15 18.91
C THR A 202 -4.03 12.31 18.06
N MET A 203 -4.69 12.02 16.94
CA MET A 203 -5.25 13.03 16.03
C MET A 203 -6.74 12.79 15.80
N PRO A 204 -7.63 13.32 16.67
CA PRO A 204 -9.06 13.22 16.47
C PRO A 204 -9.47 13.78 15.10
N PRO A 205 -10.37 13.12 14.35
CA PRO A 205 -10.69 13.51 12.97
C PRO A 205 -11.13 14.97 12.81
N HIS A 206 -11.92 15.50 13.76
CA HIS A 206 -12.37 16.89 13.73
C HIS A 206 -11.20 17.89 13.82
N LYS A 207 -10.13 17.55 14.55
CA LYS A 207 -8.93 18.38 14.67
C LYS A 207 -8.18 18.43 13.33
N LEU A 208 -8.01 17.27 12.67
CA LEU A 208 -7.38 17.22 11.35
C LEU A 208 -8.20 18.00 10.30
N VAL A 209 -9.53 17.91 10.35
CA VAL A 209 -10.41 18.72 9.49
C VAL A 209 -10.22 20.22 9.74
N SER A 210 -10.19 20.66 11.00
CA SER A 210 -9.92 22.07 11.31
C SER A 210 -8.59 22.53 10.71
N LEU A 211 -7.51 21.77 10.87
CA LEU A 211 -6.21 22.10 10.29
C LEU A 211 -6.23 22.20 8.76
N LEU A 212 -6.90 21.25 8.07
CA LEU A 212 -7.05 21.29 6.61
C LEU A 212 -7.76 22.57 6.14
N LEU A 213 -8.83 22.96 6.84
CA LEU A 213 -9.62 24.14 6.51
C LEU A 213 -8.89 25.45 6.84
N GLU A 214 -8.23 25.53 8.01
CA GLU A 214 -7.47 26.70 8.46
C GLU A 214 -6.29 27.00 7.52
N HIS A 215 -5.63 25.97 7.00
CA HIS A 215 -4.52 26.11 6.06
C HIS A 215 -4.95 26.12 4.58
N GLY A 216 -6.25 26.01 4.29
CA GLY A 216 -6.78 26.10 2.92
C GLY A 216 -6.27 25.00 1.97
N LEU A 217 -6.01 23.79 2.47
CA LEU A 217 -5.45 22.67 1.70
C LEU A 217 -6.50 21.96 0.83
N SER A 218 -7.05 22.67 -0.16
CA SER A 218 -8.13 22.18 -1.03
C SER A 218 -7.73 21.03 -1.96
N GLN A 219 -6.43 20.83 -2.18
CA GLN A 219 -5.86 19.74 -2.97
C GLN A 219 -5.66 18.44 -2.16
N VAL A 220 -5.85 18.48 -0.83
CA VAL A 220 -5.63 17.33 0.06
C VAL A 220 -6.98 16.71 0.41
N LYS A 221 -7.09 15.38 0.25
CA LYS A 221 -8.28 14.62 0.65
C LYS A 221 -8.12 14.13 2.11
N LEU A 222 -9.12 14.38 2.95
CA LEU A 222 -9.23 13.69 4.24
C LEU A 222 -9.42 12.19 3.99
N ASN A 223 -8.57 11.36 4.59
CA ASN A 223 -8.59 9.92 4.42
C ASN A 223 -8.85 9.22 5.76
N MET A 224 -10.13 8.92 5.99
CA MET A 224 -10.59 8.20 7.18
C MET A 224 -10.30 6.71 7.07
N GLN A 225 -9.98 6.07 8.20
CA GLN A 225 -9.77 4.61 8.28
C GLN A 225 -11.11 3.92 8.53
N LEU A 226 -11.90 3.70 7.47
CA LEU A 226 -13.27 3.19 7.57
C LEU A 226 -13.35 1.82 8.25
N HIS A 227 -12.36 0.96 8.03
CA HIS A 227 -12.30 -0.38 8.64
C HIS A 227 -12.31 -0.33 10.18
N LYS A 228 -11.69 0.68 10.81
CA LYS A 228 -11.69 0.87 12.28
C LYS A 228 -13.05 1.33 12.84
N ILE A 229 -13.94 1.80 11.96
CA ILE A 229 -15.30 2.20 12.31
C ILE A 229 -16.25 1.02 12.17
N ILE A 230 -16.04 0.18 11.15
CA ILE A 230 -16.89 -0.97 10.84
C ILE A 230 -16.60 -2.14 11.80
N TRP A 231 -15.32 -2.43 12.03
CA TRP A 231 -14.88 -3.60 12.79
C TRP A 231 -14.19 -3.22 14.09
N ASP A 232 -14.14 -4.17 15.02
CA ASP A 232 -13.29 -4.04 16.21
C ASP A 232 -11.82 -3.93 15.77
N PRO A 233 -11.05 -2.93 16.26
CA PRO A 233 -9.64 -2.75 15.86
C PRO A 233 -8.73 -3.95 16.13
N ALA A 234 -9.12 -4.88 17.00
CA ALA A 234 -8.38 -6.11 17.27
C ALA A 234 -8.72 -7.26 16.31
N MET A 235 -9.76 -7.12 15.47
CA MET A 235 -10.18 -8.13 14.51
C MET A 235 -9.22 -8.18 13.31
N ARG A 236 -8.84 -9.39 12.90
CA ARG A 236 -7.98 -9.64 11.73
C ARG A 236 -8.80 -10.20 10.57
N GLY A 237 -8.30 -10.03 9.35
CA GLY A 237 -8.95 -10.55 8.15
C GLY A 237 -10.31 -9.92 7.86
N VAL A 238 -10.50 -8.65 8.23
CA VAL A 238 -11.74 -7.87 8.06
C VAL A 238 -11.46 -6.45 7.60
#